data_AF-A0A847X525-F1
#
_entry.id   AF-A0A847X525-F1
#
_cell.length_a   1.000
_cell.length_b   1.000
_cell.length_c   1.000
_cell.angle_alpha   90.00
_cell.angle_beta   90.00
_cell.angle_gamma   90.00
#
_symmetry.space_group_name_H-M   'P 1'
#
loop_
_entity.id
_entity.type
_entity.pdbx_description
1 polymer ?
#
loop_
_entity_poly.entity_id
_entity_poly.type
_entity_poly.pdbx_seq_one_letter_code
_entity_poly.pdbx_strand_id
1 'polypeptide(L)'
;MEKVQRLKLKKNNTIEKVEKQRKVLLGLECLTVFLIFFSLHYSNTGVIPSFTPWLLIGAFVIVAYLRIFLHKKYYVVEKMGRTRNLILLIRVIPFAALAAYLLLPNTNGINGIAAGLLAASYFYIEDTLTVYMHVDEYNKILKKRKRKKNRK
;
A
#
# COMPACT_ATOMS: atom_id res chain seq x y z
N MET A 1 20.98 -33.25 -10.64
CA MET A 1 19.89 -32.74 -9.79
C MET A 1 20.21 -31.40 -9.11
N GLU A 2 21.48 -31.08 -8.82
CA GLU A 2 21.89 -29.80 -8.19
C GLU A 2 21.42 -28.52 -8.89
N LYS A 3 21.46 -28.47 -10.23
CA LYS A 3 21.06 -27.28 -11.01
C LYS A 3 19.59 -26.90 -10.78
N VAL A 4 18.71 -27.89 -10.60
CA VAL A 4 17.27 -27.68 -10.36
C VAL A 4 17.02 -27.19 -8.93
N GLN A 5 17.76 -27.69 -7.94
CA GLN A 5 17.69 -27.21 -6.56
C GLN A 5 18.20 -25.77 -6.44
N ARG A 6 19.33 -25.42 -7.08
CA ARG A 6 19.86 -24.04 -7.09
C ARG A 6 18.89 -23.05 -7.73
N LEU A 7 18.22 -23.43 -8.81
CA LEU A 7 17.20 -22.59 -9.46
C LEU A 7 15.95 -22.38 -8.59
N LYS A 8 15.51 -23.42 -7.86
CA LYS A 8 14.41 -23.29 -6.89
C LYS A 8 14.78 -22.36 -5.72
N LEU A 9 15.99 -22.50 -5.19
CA LEU A 9 16.49 -21.66 -4.09
C LEU A 9 16.62 -20.19 -4.50
N LYS A 10 17.21 -19.91 -5.67
CA LYS A 10 17.32 -18.56 -6.23
C LYS A 10 15.94 -17.91 -6.45
N LYS A 11 14.96 -18.71 -6.90
CA LYS A 11 13.58 -18.25 -7.11
C LYS A 11 12.87 -17.93 -5.79
N ASN A 12 12.98 -18.79 -4.78
CA ASN A 12 12.40 -18.55 -3.45
C ASN A 12 12.99 -17.29 -2.81
N ASN A 13 14.31 -17.09 -2.91
CA ASN A 13 14.96 -15.88 -2.42
C ASN A 13 14.50 -14.61 -3.16
N THR A 14 14.17 -14.73 -4.45
CA THR A 14 13.65 -13.59 -5.23
C THR A 14 12.23 -13.23 -4.80
N ILE A 15 11.37 -14.23 -4.58
CA ILE A 15 10.00 -14.04 -4.10
C ILE A 15 10.01 -13.36 -2.71
N GLU A 16 10.80 -13.89 -1.78
CA GLU A 16 10.91 -13.34 -0.43
C GLU A 16 11.42 -11.89 -0.44
N LYS A 17 12.41 -11.59 -1.28
CA LYS A 17 12.95 -10.23 -1.43
C LYS A 17 11.89 -9.24 -1.95
N VAL A 18 11.11 -9.65 -2.95
CA VAL A 18 10.05 -8.80 -3.53
C VAL A 18 8.92 -8.59 -2.52
N GLU A 19 8.58 -9.60 -1.73
CA GLU A 19 7.56 -9.47 -0.67
C GLU A 19 8.01 -8.52 0.45
N LYS A 20 9.29 -8.59 0.87
CA LYS A 20 9.87 -7.63 1.81
C LYS A 20 9.83 -6.21 1.24
N GLN A 21 10.21 -6.02 -0.03
CA GLN A 21 10.13 -4.71 -0.68
C GLN A 21 8.71 -4.14 -0.71
N ARG A 22 7.70 -4.97 -0.97
CA ARG A 22 6.28 -4.58 -0.93
C ARG A 22 5.88 -4.04 0.45
N LYS A 23 6.22 -4.77 1.52
CA LYS A 23 5.92 -4.38 2.90
C LYS A 23 6.63 -3.09 3.30
N VAL A 24 7.89 -2.93 2.89
CA VAL A 24 8.66 -1.70 3.13
C VAL A 24 8.04 -0.51 2.40
N LEU A 25 7.67 -0.66 1.12
CA LEU A 25 7.02 0.42 0.36
C LEU A 25 5.66 0.81 0.96
N LEU A 26 4.88 -0.16 1.44
CA LEU A 26 3.64 0.12 2.17
C LEU A 26 3.92 0.90 3.46
N GLY A 27 4.92 0.47 4.24
CA GLY A 27 5.32 1.18 5.47
C GLY A 27 5.76 2.61 5.19
N LEU A 28 6.52 2.83 4.11
CA LEU A 28 6.94 4.16 3.67
C LEU A 28 5.75 5.02 3.20
N GLU A 29 4.79 4.45 2.47
CA GLU A 29 3.54 5.16 2.13
C GLU A 29 2.77 5.58 3.39
N CYS A 30 2.56 4.67 4.35
CA CYS A 30 1.86 4.98 5.58
C CYS A 30 2.59 6.07 6.39
N LEU A 31 3.92 5.96 6.49
CA LEU A 31 4.75 6.93 7.20
C LEU A 31 4.70 8.30 6.52
N THR A 32 4.84 8.35 5.19
CA THR A 32 4.80 9.61 4.44
C THR A 32 3.44 10.29 4.56
N VAL A 33 2.34 9.55 4.48
CA VAL A 33 0.98 10.09 4.68
C VAL A 33 0.81 10.64 6.08
N PHE A 34 1.26 9.92 7.10
CA PHE A 34 1.24 10.43 8.48
C PHE A 34 2.04 11.74 8.60
N LEU A 35 3.25 11.78 8.04
CA LEU A 35 4.10 12.97 8.04
C LEU A 35 3.49 14.14 7.27
N ILE A 36 2.71 13.90 6.21
CA ILE A 36 1.99 14.98 5.49
C ILE A 36 1.02 15.67 6.46
N PHE A 37 0.14 14.94 7.13
CA PHE A 37 -0.82 15.55 8.07
C PHE A 37 -0.15 16.17 9.30
N PHE A 38 0.91 15.55 9.81
CA PHE A 38 1.73 16.11 10.87
C PHE A 38 2.36 17.44 10.42
N SER A 39 3.04 17.46 9.27
CA SER A 39 3.67 18.67 8.73
C SER A 39 2.66 19.78 8.39
N LEU A 40 1.46 19.43 7.94
CA LEU A 40 0.37 20.39 7.72
C LEU A 40 -0.02 21.09 9.02
N HIS A 41 -0.14 20.34 10.11
CA HIS A 41 -0.42 20.91 11.42
C HIS A 41 0.70 21.86 11.88
N TYR A 42 1.95 21.40 11.89
CA TYR A 42 3.08 22.20 12.37
C TYR A 42 3.46 23.36 11.44
N SER A 43 3.12 23.26 10.16
CA SER A 43 3.21 24.38 9.23
C SER A 43 2.19 25.46 9.53
N ASN A 44 0.96 25.09 9.90
CA ASN A 44 -0.08 26.04 10.27
C ASN A 44 0.25 26.78 11.58
N THR A 45 1.05 26.17 12.46
CA THR A 45 1.54 26.81 13.69
C THR A 45 2.85 27.58 13.49
N GLY A 46 3.41 27.63 12.27
CA GLY A 46 4.65 28.33 11.95
C GLY A 46 5.93 27.67 12.46
N VAL A 47 5.85 26.43 12.97
CA VAL A 47 7.03 25.68 13.48
C VAL A 47 7.88 25.14 12.33
N ILE A 48 7.24 24.80 11.21
CA ILE A 48 7.88 24.24 10.02
C ILE A 48 7.52 25.10 8.79
N PRO A 49 8.41 25.24 7.80
CA PRO A 49 8.10 25.97 6.57
C PRO A 49 6.87 25.43 5.82
N SER A 50 6.09 26.32 5.23
CA SER A 50 4.86 25.98 4.48
C SER A 50 5.08 25.15 3.22
N PHE A 51 6.30 25.07 2.72
CA PHE A 51 6.65 24.20 1.59
C PHE A 51 6.88 22.73 2.00
N THR A 52 7.10 22.43 3.29
CA THR A 52 7.44 21.06 3.75
C THR A 52 6.35 20.03 3.46
N PRO A 53 5.05 20.30 3.71
CA PRO A 53 3.98 19.36 3.34
C PRO A 53 3.97 19.01 1.85
N TRP A 54 4.28 19.99 0.99
CA TRP A 54 4.31 19.80 -0.47
C TRP A 54 5.45 18.89 -0.91
N LEU A 55 6.63 19.02 -0.29
CA LEU A 55 7.74 18.09 -0.51
C LEU A 55 7.37 16.66 -0.10
N LEU A 56 6.67 16.50 1.03
CA LEU A 56 6.22 15.20 1.50
C LEU A 56 5.15 14.58 0.59
N ILE A 57 4.26 15.40 0.01
CA ILE A 57 3.33 14.95 -1.04
C ILE A 57 4.11 14.44 -2.25
N GLY A 58 5.15 15.16 -2.69
CA GLY A 58 6.03 14.71 -3.77
C GLY A 58 6.69 13.35 -3.46
N ALA A 59 7.23 13.19 -2.24
CA ALA A 59 7.81 11.94 -1.78
C ALA A 59 6.77 10.80 -1.76
N PHE A 60 5.55 11.06 -1.28
CA PHE A 60 4.44 10.10 -1.30
C PHE A 60 4.13 9.63 -2.72
N VAL A 61 4.06 10.55 -3.70
CA VAL A 61 3.81 10.19 -5.11
C VAL A 61 4.90 9.28 -5.66
N ILE A 62 6.18 9.53 -5.32
CA ILE A 62 7.30 8.69 -5.74
C ILE A 62 7.17 7.27 -5.15
N VAL A 63 6.90 7.16 -3.84
CA VAL A 63 6.74 5.85 -3.18
C VAL A 63 5.53 5.09 -3.77
N ALA A 64 4.41 5.78 -3.99
CA ALA A 64 3.23 5.20 -4.60
C ALA A 64 3.49 4.71 -6.02
N TYR A 65 4.24 5.47 -6.81
CA TYR A 65 4.66 5.05 -8.14
C TYR A 65 5.53 3.78 -8.10
N LEU A 66 6.52 3.73 -7.20
CA LEU A 66 7.36 2.54 -7.01
C LEU A 66 6.55 1.31 -6.58
N ARG A 67 5.56 1.50 -5.71
CA ARG A 67 4.64 0.44 -5.28
C ARG A 67 3.80 -0.08 -6.45
N ILE A 68 3.21 0.81 -7.25
CA ILE A 68 2.45 0.44 -8.46
C ILE A 68 3.34 -0.31 -9.46
N PHE A 69 4.56 0.15 -9.68
CA PHE A 69 5.52 -0.50 -10.57
C PHE A 69 5.87 -1.91 -10.09
N LEU A 70 6.14 -2.09 -8.79
CA LEU A 70 6.40 -3.40 -8.19
C LEU A 70 5.22 -4.36 -8.39
N HIS A 71 4.00 -3.87 -8.13
CA HIS A 71 2.77 -4.64 -8.31
C HIS A 71 2.59 -5.09 -9.75
N LYS A 72 2.67 -4.18 -10.72
CA LYS A 72 2.51 -4.52 -12.15
C LYS A 72 3.57 -5.52 -12.64
N LYS A 73 4.79 -5.44 -12.13
CA LYS A 73 5.90 -6.26 -12.60
C LYS A 73 5.87 -7.69 -12.03
N TYR A 74 5.49 -7.85 -10.76
CA TYR A 74 5.67 -9.11 -10.05
C TYR A 74 4.38 -9.78 -9.60
N TYR A 75 3.25 -9.07 -9.59
CA TYR A 75 2.00 -9.53 -9.02
C TYR A 75 0.81 -9.41 -9.98
N VAL A 76 -0.06 -10.41 -9.93
CA VAL A 76 -1.46 -10.32 -10.33
C VAL A 76 -2.23 -9.99 -9.07
N VAL A 77 -2.89 -8.84 -9.08
CA VAL A 77 -3.61 -8.30 -7.93
C VAL A 77 -5.07 -8.70 -8.02
N GLU A 78 -5.57 -9.43 -7.03
CA GLU A 78 -6.96 -9.83 -6.94
C GLU A 78 -7.57 -9.27 -5.65
N LYS A 79 -8.60 -8.44 -5.77
CA LYS A 79 -9.31 -7.91 -4.61
C LYS A 79 -10.24 -9.00 -4.08
N MET A 80 -9.96 -9.53 -2.88
CA MET A 80 -10.80 -10.57 -2.27
C MET A 80 -12.22 -10.07 -2.03
N GLY A 81 -13.21 -10.97 -2.13
CA GLY A 81 -14.66 -10.71 -2.11
C GLY A 81 -15.12 -9.69 -1.07
N ARG A 82 -15.06 -8.42 -1.45
CA ARG A 82 -15.52 -7.32 -0.60
C ARG A 82 -17.03 -7.25 -0.71
N THR A 83 -17.72 -7.39 0.42
CA THR A 83 -19.15 -7.07 0.47
C THR A 83 -19.32 -5.57 0.15
N ARG A 84 -20.45 -5.19 -0.43
CA ARG A 84 -20.74 -3.80 -0.78
C ARG A 84 -20.54 -2.85 0.41
N ASN A 85 -20.90 -3.30 1.61
CA ASN A 85 -20.77 -2.55 2.86
C ASN A 85 -19.29 -2.32 3.25
N LEU A 86 -18.43 -3.34 3.08
CA LEU A 86 -17.00 -3.22 3.38
C LEU A 86 -16.30 -2.24 2.43
N ILE A 87 -16.65 -2.26 1.14
CA ILE A 87 -16.14 -1.29 0.16
C ILE A 87 -16.52 0.14 0.58
N LEU A 88 -17.77 0.31 1.02
CA LEU A 88 -18.29 1.62 1.41
C LEU A 88 -17.58 2.15 2.66
N LEU A 89 -17.39 1.30 3.68
CA LEU A 89 -16.62 1.64 4.89
C LEU A 89 -15.19 2.09 4.55
N ILE A 90 -14.47 1.33 3.73
CA ILE A 90 -13.08 1.65 3.36
C ILE A 90 -13.01 2.98 2.61
N ARG A 91 -13.96 3.24 1.71
CA ARG A 91 -14.02 4.50 0.96
C ARG A 91 -14.33 5.72 1.83
N VAL A 92 -14.95 5.53 3.00
CA VAL A 92 -15.24 6.63 3.93
C VAL A 92 -14.00 7.06 4.71
N ILE A 93 -13.00 6.18 4.90
CA ILE A 93 -11.81 6.47 5.72
C ILE A 93 -11.05 7.73 5.27
N PRO A 94 -10.78 7.97 3.97
CA PRO A 94 -10.14 9.21 3.53
C PRO A 94 -10.96 10.47 3.87
N PHE A 95 -12.30 10.39 3.78
CA PHE A 95 -13.17 11.50 4.16
C PHE A 95 -13.18 11.72 5.67
N ALA A 96 -13.17 10.64 6.45
CA ALA A 96 -13.04 10.70 7.90
C ALA A 96 -11.69 11.28 8.34
N ALA A 97 -10.59 10.97 7.64
CA ALA A 97 -9.28 11.57 7.89
C ALA A 97 -9.30 13.09 7.63
N LEU A 98 -9.91 13.52 6.53
CA LEU A 98 -10.08 14.95 6.23
C LEU A 98 -10.97 15.65 7.26
N ALA A 99 -12.09 15.04 7.64
CA ALA A 99 -12.99 15.54 8.67
C ALA A 99 -12.28 15.65 10.03
N ALA A 100 -11.47 14.65 10.40
CA ALA A 100 -10.67 14.68 11.62
C ALA A 100 -9.68 15.85 11.60
N TYR A 101 -9.05 16.14 10.46
CA TYR A 101 -8.15 17.28 10.34
C TYR A 101 -8.87 18.64 10.51
N LEU A 102 -10.06 18.78 9.92
CA LEU A 102 -10.81 20.04 9.87
C LEU A 102 -11.67 20.31 11.11
N LEU A 103 -12.24 19.27 11.72
CA LEU A 103 -13.25 19.38 12.78
C LEU A 103 -12.68 19.14 14.18
N LEU A 104 -11.57 18.40 14.32
CA LEU A 104 -10.97 18.21 15.63
C LEU A 104 -10.22 19.48 16.08
N PRO A 105 -10.17 19.73 17.39
CA PRO A 105 -9.39 20.83 17.93
C PRO A 105 -7.93 20.78 17.44
N ASN A 106 -7.44 21.93 16.97
CA ASN A 106 -6.02 22.13 16.64
C ASN A 106 -5.11 22.10 17.90
N THR A 107 -5.68 22.09 19.10
CA THR A 107 -4.91 22.06 20.35
C THR A 107 -3.99 20.84 20.37
N ASN A 108 -2.69 21.07 20.55
CA ASN A 108 -1.64 20.05 20.67
C ASN A 108 -1.49 19.11 19.45
N GLY A 109 -1.99 19.48 18.27
CA GLY A 109 -1.81 18.68 17.05
C GLY A 109 -2.61 17.38 16.98
N ILE A 110 -3.62 17.23 17.85
CA ILE A 110 -4.49 16.05 17.89
C ILE A 110 -5.17 15.82 16.54
N ASN A 111 -5.61 16.90 15.87
CA ASN A 111 -6.24 16.81 14.56
C ASN A 111 -5.29 16.27 13.48
N GLY A 112 -4.03 16.72 13.45
CA GLY A 112 -3.00 16.22 12.53
C GLY A 112 -2.64 14.76 12.79
N ILE A 113 -2.49 14.38 14.05
CA ILE A 113 -2.20 12.99 14.45
C ILE A 113 -3.36 12.07 14.09
N ALA A 114 -4.59 12.42 14.46
CA ALA A 114 -5.78 11.63 14.18
C ALA A 114 -6.01 11.48 12.66
N ALA A 115 -5.89 12.56 11.89
CA ALA A 115 -6.00 12.53 10.44
C ALA A 115 -4.90 11.67 9.80
N GLY A 116 -3.65 11.82 10.25
CA GLY A 116 -2.52 11.03 9.77
C GLY A 116 -2.70 9.53 10.03
N LEU A 117 -3.14 9.15 11.23
CA LEU A 117 -3.41 7.75 11.58
C LEU A 117 -4.57 7.17 10.77
N LEU A 118 -5.68 7.91 10.64
CA LEU A 118 -6.82 7.48 9.82
C LEU A 118 -6.41 7.30 8.35
N ALA A 119 -5.70 8.27 7.78
CA ALA A 119 -5.23 8.19 6.41
C ALA A 119 -4.23 7.04 6.19
N ALA A 120 -3.30 6.81 7.12
CA ALA A 120 -2.38 5.67 7.04
C ALA A 120 -3.12 4.32 7.15
N SER A 121 -4.14 4.23 8.01
CA SER A 121 -4.93 3.01 8.20
C SER A 121 -5.65 2.56 6.93
N TYR A 122 -6.08 3.51 6.08
CA TYR A 122 -6.70 3.20 4.78
C TYR A 122 -5.78 2.32 3.91
N PHE A 123 -4.51 2.70 3.78
CA PHE A 123 -3.54 1.95 2.96
C PHE A 123 -3.28 0.56 3.54
N TYR A 124 -3.20 0.45 4.86
CA TYR A 124 -3.02 -0.83 5.55
C TYR A 124 -4.22 -1.77 5.34
N ILE A 125 -5.45 -1.26 5.49
CA ILE A 125 -6.68 -2.04 5.28
C ILE A 125 -6.80 -2.46 3.82
N GLU A 126 -6.56 -1.54 2.87
CA GLU A 126 -6.55 -1.87 1.44
C GLU A 126 -5.53 -2.96 1.11
N ASP A 127 -4.31 -2.89 1.67
CA ASP A 127 -3.29 -3.91 1.45
C ASP A 127 -3.68 -5.27 2.05
N THR A 128 -4.24 -5.28 3.26
CA THR A 128 -4.69 -6.50 3.95
C THR A 128 -5.80 -7.21 3.18
N LEU A 129 -6.67 -6.46 2.52
CA LEU A 129 -7.79 -6.98 1.73
C LEU A 129 -7.42 -7.28 0.27
N THR A 130 -6.15 -7.15 -0.08
CA THR A 130 -5.64 -7.37 -1.43
C THR A 130 -4.80 -8.63 -1.47
N VAL A 131 -5.18 -9.58 -2.32
CA VAL A 131 -4.38 -10.79 -2.56
C VAL A 131 -3.38 -10.51 -3.66
N TYR A 132 -2.12 -10.76 -3.34
CA TYR A 132 -1.00 -10.61 -4.26
C TYR A 132 -0.55 -11.99 -4.72
N MET A 133 -0.94 -12.38 -5.93
CA MET A 133 -0.47 -13.64 -6.53
C MET A 133 0.72 -13.37 -7.44
N HIS A 134 1.86 -14.04 -7.26
CA HIS A 134 2.99 -13.82 -8.15
C HIS A 134 2.67 -14.24 -9.60
N VAL A 135 3.09 -13.43 -10.58
CA VAL A 135 2.84 -13.67 -12.02
C VAL A 135 3.28 -15.08 -12.45
N ASP A 136 4.41 -15.53 -11.92
CA ASP A 136 4.94 -16.87 -12.19
C ASP A 136 4.04 -18.01 -11.69
N GLU A 137 3.42 -17.84 -10.52
CA GLU A 137 2.48 -18.81 -9.98
C GLU A 137 1.16 -18.80 -10.73
N TYR A 138 0.66 -17.60 -11.04
CA TYR A 138 -0.53 -17.42 -11.85
C TYR A 138 -0.39 -18.09 -13.23
N ASN A 139 0.74 -17.89 -13.90
CA ASN A 139 1.04 -18.52 -15.19
C ASN A 139 1.11 -20.05 -15.11
N LYS A 140 1.61 -20.63 -13.99
CA LYS A 140 1.58 -22.08 -13.77
C LYS A 140 0.16 -22.59 -13.61
N ILE A 141 -0.69 -21.88 -12.86
CA ILE A 141 -2.11 -22.24 -12.65
C ILE A 141 -2.84 -22.20 -14.00
N LEU A 142 -2.66 -21.14 -14.80
CA LEU A 142 -3.24 -21.01 -16.13
C LEU A 142 -2.81 -22.15 -17.07
N LYS A 143 -1.51 -22.50 -17.11
CA LYS A 143 -1.02 -23.62 -17.93
C LYS A 143 -1.62 -24.96 -17.50
N LYS A 144 -1.77 -25.20 -16.19
CA LYS A 144 -2.43 -26.42 -15.67
C LYS A 144 -3.90 -26.47 -16.07
N ARG A 145 -4.63 -25.36 -15.97
CA ARG A 145 -6.05 -25.27 -16.39
C ARG A 145 -6.21 -25.52 -17.90
N LYS A 146 -5.39 -24.89 -18.75
CA LYS A 146 -5.39 -25.13 -20.21
C LYS A 146 -5.13 -26.59 -20.57
N ARG A 147 -4.14 -27.24 -19.93
CA ARG A 147 -3.85 -28.67 -20.13
C ARG A 147 -4.98 -29.60 -19.71
N LYS A 148 -5.71 -29.26 -18.64
CA LYS A 148 -6.91 -30.03 -18.24
C LYS A 148 -8.06 -29.85 -19.23
N LYS A 149 -8.22 -28.67 -19.83
CA LYS A 149 -9.25 -28.40 -20.83
C LYS A 149 -9.01 -29.13 -22.16
N ASN A 150 -7.75 -29.20 -22.64
CA ASN A 150 -7.39 -29.93 -23.87
C ASN A 150 -7.40 -31.47 -23.72
N ARG A 151 -7.63 -32.00 -22.51
CA ARG A 151 -7.76 -33.45 -22.26
C ARG A 151 -9.23 -33.90 -22.13
N LYS A 152 -10.17 -32.96 -22.15
CA LYS A 152 -11.61 -33.22 -22.29
C LYS A 152 -11.97 -32.97 -23.74
#